data_AF-A0A938RG53-F1
#
_entry.id   AF-A0A938RG53-F1
#
_cell.length_a   1.000
_cell.length_b   1.000
_cell.length_c   1.000
_cell.angle_alpha   90.00
_cell.angle_beta   90.00
_cell.angle_gamma   90.00
#
_symmetry.space_group_name_H-M   'P 1'
#
loop_
_entity.id
_entity.type
_entity.pdbx_description
1 polymer ?
#
loop_
_entity_poly.entity_id
_entity_poly.type
_entity_poly.pdbx_seq_one_letter_code
_entity_poly.pdbx_strand_id
1 'polypeptide(L)'
;MDRQTVEGLPMGLHGWLSHTQVAEPFAEGYFSNPAGLKIPLAITFAFTGDDMSKMTPYSLQCPYCGHTQETMVWASLNVTQDPELKARLYAAEINRFDCEQCQKQTFINAPLLYHDMTMQFCVQYYPPEALDDEDFHRHFNADGSVAMTGLPASFATSGEYLTKPHIVFDMSEMIRYVAFRDHVAEANRK
;
A
#
# COMPACT_ATOMS: atom_id res chain seq x y z
N MET A 1 -44.30 1.14 -51.69
CA MET A 1 -45.77 1.07 -51.52
C MET A 1 -46.01 -0.17 -50.67
N ASP A 2 -46.54 -0.12 -49.45
CA ASP A 2 -47.24 0.92 -48.74
C ASP A 2 -47.25 0.59 -47.23
N ARG A 3 -47.62 1.61 -46.46
CA ARG A 3 -47.78 1.81 -45.00
C ARG A 3 -48.38 0.62 -44.20
N GLN A 4 -47.83 0.29 -43.02
CA GLN A 4 -48.15 0.80 -41.66
C GLN A 4 -49.61 0.61 -41.20
N THR A 5 -49.81 -0.16 -40.12
CA THR A 5 -50.55 0.19 -38.88
C THR A 5 -50.34 -0.91 -37.80
N VAL A 6 -49.63 -0.67 -36.67
CA VAL A 6 -50.10 -0.31 -35.29
C VAL A 6 -51.37 -1.08 -34.84
N GLU A 7 -51.49 -1.74 -33.67
CA GLU A 7 -51.27 -1.30 -32.28
C GLU A 7 -51.14 -2.50 -31.29
N GLY A 8 -50.51 -2.27 -30.12
CA GLY A 8 -50.63 -3.15 -28.94
C GLY A 8 -49.46 -3.12 -27.94
N LEU A 9 -49.39 -2.10 -27.06
CA LEU A 9 -48.65 -2.13 -25.78
C LEU A 9 -49.49 -2.90 -24.71
N PRO A 10 -49.01 -3.31 -23.50
CA PRO A 10 -47.87 -2.76 -22.75
C PRO A 10 -46.98 -3.74 -21.93
N MET A 11 -45.89 -3.15 -21.42
CA MET A 11 -45.18 -3.38 -20.14
C MET A 11 -44.76 -4.80 -19.71
N GLY A 12 -43.45 -5.00 -19.68
CA GLY A 12 -42.77 -5.95 -18.80
C GLY A 12 -41.29 -5.58 -18.68
N LEU A 13 -40.89 -5.11 -17.51
CA LEU A 13 -39.49 -4.96 -17.12
C LEU A 13 -38.74 -6.31 -17.22
N HIS A 14 -37.42 -6.24 -17.38
CA HIS A 14 -36.37 -7.15 -16.88
C HIS A 14 -35.35 -7.59 -17.94
N GLY A 15 -34.07 -7.25 -17.66
CA GLY A 15 -32.86 -7.79 -18.32
C GLY A 15 -32.69 -7.21 -19.73
N TRP A 16 -31.52 -6.84 -20.22
CA TRP A 16 -30.21 -7.43 -20.04
C TRP A 16 -29.19 -6.32 -20.29
N LEU A 17 -28.46 -5.90 -19.26
CA LEU A 17 -27.23 -5.14 -19.46
C LEU A 17 -26.15 -6.15 -19.82
N SER A 18 -25.59 -5.93 -21.01
CA SER A 18 -24.42 -6.57 -21.57
C SER A 18 -23.35 -6.81 -20.51
N HIS A 19 -22.85 -8.04 -20.43
CA HIS A 19 -21.68 -8.38 -19.63
C HIS A 19 -20.49 -7.52 -20.07
N THR A 20 -20.22 -6.48 -19.29
CA THR A 20 -18.93 -5.80 -19.26
C THR A 20 -17.92 -6.80 -18.71
N GLN A 21 -17.05 -7.32 -19.57
CA GLN A 21 -15.87 -8.05 -19.13
C GLN A 21 -14.86 -7.00 -18.62
N VAL A 22 -15.08 -6.55 -17.39
CA VAL A 22 -14.06 -5.85 -16.62
C VAL A 22 -12.94 -6.86 -16.35
N ALA A 23 -11.72 -6.52 -16.77
CA ALA A 23 -10.52 -7.27 -16.44
C ALA A 23 -10.44 -7.41 -14.92
N GLU A 24 -10.29 -8.64 -14.43
CA GLU A 24 -10.04 -8.89 -13.01
C GLU A 24 -8.74 -8.19 -12.61
N PRO A 25 -8.73 -7.38 -11.54
CA PRO A 25 -7.49 -6.80 -11.04
C PRO A 25 -6.59 -7.94 -10.54
N PHE A 26 -5.29 -7.77 -10.81
CA PHE A 26 -4.16 -8.55 -10.34
C PHE A 26 -4.42 -9.20 -8.97
N ALA A 27 -4.03 -10.46 -8.79
CA ALA A 27 -4.16 -11.16 -7.51
C ALA A 27 -3.51 -10.34 -6.38
N GLU A 28 -4.33 -9.61 -5.62
CA GLU A 28 -3.91 -8.80 -4.49
C GLU A 28 -3.46 -9.74 -3.37
N GLY A 29 -2.15 -9.89 -3.17
CA GLY A 29 -1.63 -10.56 -1.99
C GLY A 29 -1.93 -9.71 -0.75
N TYR A 30 -2.52 -10.32 0.29
CA TYR A 30 -2.83 -9.67 1.56
C TYR A 30 -2.00 -10.27 2.69
N PHE A 31 -1.23 -9.42 3.38
CA PHE A 31 -0.65 -9.76 4.68
C PHE A 31 -1.77 -9.84 5.73
N SER A 32 -1.83 -10.94 6.47
CA SER A 32 -2.73 -11.08 7.63
C SER A 32 -1.92 -10.95 8.92
N ASN A 33 -2.09 -9.84 9.64
CA ASN A 33 -1.49 -9.69 10.98
C ASN A 33 -2.19 -10.65 11.98
N PRO A 34 -1.55 -11.13 13.07
CA PRO A 34 -2.21 -11.81 14.20
C PRO A 34 -3.50 -11.13 14.73
N ALA A 35 -3.71 -9.83 14.49
CA ALA A 35 -4.98 -9.14 14.74
C ALA A 35 -6.09 -9.41 13.69
N GLY A 36 -5.88 -10.28 12.72
CA GLY A 36 -6.81 -10.61 11.63
C GLY A 36 -6.88 -9.55 10.52
N LEU A 37 -5.96 -8.59 10.51
CA LEU A 37 -5.97 -7.48 9.57
C LEU A 37 -5.41 -7.91 8.21
N LYS A 38 -6.26 -7.94 7.19
CA LYS A 38 -5.84 -8.15 5.80
C LYS A 38 -5.38 -6.84 5.20
N ILE A 39 -4.07 -6.65 5.12
CA ILE A 39 -3.45 -5.46 4.53
C ILE A 39 -2.81 -5.88 3.22
N PRO A 40 -3.15 -5.24 2.10
CA PRO A 40 -2.53 -5.62 0.85
C PRO A 40 -1.02 -5.34 0.91
N LEU A 41 -0.22 -6.22 0.31
CA LEU A 41 1.22 -6.05 0.22
C LEU A 41 1.50 -4.76 -0.57
N ALA A 42 2.10 -3.77 0.10
CA ALA A 42 2.23 -2.41 -0.42
C ALA A 42 2.96 -2.32 -1.77
N ILE A 43 3.73 -3.34 -2.16
CA ILE A 43 4.39 -3.48 -3.46
C ILE A 43 3.42 -3.17 -4.60
N THR A 44 2.21 -3.75 -4.58
CA THR A 44 1.27 -3.63 -5.70
C THR A 44 0.80 -2.19 -5.93
N PHE A 45 0.80 -1.35 -4.88
CA PHE A 45 0.34 0.04 -4.96
C PHE A 45 1.41 1.02 -5.44
N ALA A 46 2.69 0.65 -5.40
CA ALA A 46 3.81 1.46 -5.88
C ALA A 46 3.81 1.61 -7.41
N PHE A 47 3.02 0.80 -8.12
CA PHE A 47 3.07 0.67 -9.57
C PHE A 47 1.75 0.98 -10.28
N THR A 48 0.77 1.54 -9.58
CA THR A 48 -0.31 2.30 -10.21
C THR A 48 0.15 3.75 -10.26
N GLY A 49 0.13 4.40 -11.42
CA GLY A 49 0.77 5.70 -11.70
C GLY A 49 0.31 6.92 -10.89
N ASP A 50 -0.35 6.71 -9.75
CA ASP A 50 -0.63 7.70 -8.72
C ASP A 50 0.30 7.43 -7.52
N ASP A 51 1.43 8.13 -7.59
CA ASP A 51 2.56 8.20 -6.66
C ASP A 51 2.16 8.91 -5.35
N MET A 52 1.01 8.60 -4.77
CA MET A 52 0.45 9.35 -3.64
C MET A 52 0.68 8.62 -2.30
N SER A 53 0.71 9.38 -1.21
CA SER A 53 0.55 8.81 0.13
C SER A 53 -0.83 8.19 0.27
N LYS A 54 -0.90 6.96 0.78
CA LYS A 54 -2.15 6.18 0.88
C LYS A 54 -2.38 5.75 2.31
N MET A 55 -3.60 5.98 2.77
CA MET A 55 -4.11 5.53 4.06
C MET A 55 -5.49 4.90 3.88
N THR A 56 -5.76 3.83 4.64
CA THR A 56 -7.02 3.09 4.56
C THR A 56 -7.61 2.93 5.96
N PRO A 57 -8.93 3.13 6.15
CA PRO A 57 -9.58 2.90 7.43
C PRO A 57 -9.65 1.40 7.72
N TYR A 58 -9.37 1.03 8.97
CA TYR A 58 -9.54 -0.33 9.47
C TYR A 58 -10.20 -0.32 10.84
N SER A 59 -11.06 -1.32 11.09
CA SER A 59 -11.62 -1.59 12.40
C SER A 59 -10.66 -2.49 13.18
N LEU A 60 -9.99 -1.95 14.19
CA LEU A 60 -8.94 -2.63 14.94
C LEU A 60 -9.35 -2.84 16.40
N GLN A 61 -9.03 -4.01 16.92
CA GLN A 61 -9.25 -4.34 18.32
C GLN A 61 -8.00 -4.03 19.15
N CYS A 62 -8.18 -3.29 20.25
CA CYS A 62 -7.12 -2.99 21.20
C CYS A 62 -6.65 -4.28 21.89
N PRO A 63 -5.35 -4.62 21.82
CA PRO A 63 -4.83 -5.85 22.43
C PRO A 63 -4.84 -5.83 23.97
N TYR A 64 -5.03 -4.66 24.58
CA TYR A 64 -4.98 -4.49 26.02
C TYR A 64 -6.33 -4.52 26.72
N CYS A 65 -7.38 -4.01 26.08
CA CYS A 65 -8.73 -3.94 26.67
C CYS A 65 -9.84 -4.54 25.80
N GLY A 66 -9.53 -4.95 24.57
CA GLY A 66 -10.49 -5.55 23.64
C GLY A 66 -11.45 -4.55 22.98
N HIS A 67 -11.33 -3.25 23.24
CA HIS A 67 -12.12 -2.21 22.56
C HIS A 67 -11.81 -2.17 21.08
N THR A 68 -12.84 -2.17 20.24
CA THR A 68 -12.70 -2.03 18.79
C THR A 68 -13.00 -0.60 18.37
N GLN A 69 -12.08 0.01 17.63
CA GLN A 69 -12.23 1.36 17.08
C GLN A 69 -11.75 1.41 15.63
N GLU A 70 -12.23 2.40 14.88
CA GLU A 70 -11.72 2.67 13.55
C GLU A 70 -10.38 3.42 13.65
N THR A 71 -9.41 3.07 12.83
CA THR A 71 -8.10 3.72 12.78
C THR A 71 -7.58 3.72 11.35
N MET A 72 -6.96 4.83 10.96
CA MET A 72 -6.33 4.95 9.65
C MET A 72 -4.94 4.35 9.66
N VAL A 73 -4.66 3.48 8.68
CA VAL A 73 -3.36 2.81 8.51
C VAL A 73 -2.74 3.27 7.21
N TRP A 74 -1.49 3.74 7.28
CA TRP A 74 -0.67 4.10 6.13
C TRP A 74 -0.14 2.86 5.43
N ALA A 75 -0.30 2.84 4.11
CA ALA A 75 0.30 1.87 3.20
C ALA A 75 1.49 2.48 2.42
N SER A 76 1.46 3.79 2.15
CA SER A 76 2.55 4.52 1.51
C SER A 76 2.68 5.95 2.03
N LEU A 77 3.91 6.46 2.06
CA LEU A 77 4.29 7.84 2.37
C LEU A 77 5.11 8.39 1.18
N ASN A 78 4.53 9.25 0.36
CA ASN A 78 5.29 10.05 -0.60
C ASN A 78 5.69 11.37 0.05
N VAL A 79 6.93 11.46 0.52
CA VAL A 79 7.41 12.66 1.24
C VAL A 79 7.82 13.80 0.31
N THR A 80 7.90 13.55 -1.00
CA THR A 80 8.05 14.65 -1.97
C THR A 80 6.75 15.41 -2.14
N GLN A 81 5.61 14.72 -2.09
CA GLN A 81 4.29 15.34 -2.18
C GLN A 81 3.77 15.81 -0.83
N ASP A 82 4.00 15.04 0.23
CA ASP A 82 3.54 15.30 1.60
C ASP A 82 4.73 15.37 2.58
N PRO A 83 5.51 16.47 2.59
CA PRO A 83 6.76 16.57 3.35
C PRO A 83 6.61 16.37 4.86
N GLU A 84 5.45 16.69 5.43
CA GLU A 84 5.16 16.49 6.84
C GLU A 84 5.21 15.01 7.27
N LEU A 85 4.98 14.08 6.34
CA LEU A 85 5.01 12.64 6.66
C LEU A 85 6.41 12.15 7.04
N LYS A 86 7.48 12.78 6.53
CA LYS A 86 8.86 12.50 6.97
C LYS A 86 9.02 12.83 8.46
N ALA A 87 8.53 13.99 8.90
CA ALA A 87 8.60 14.39 10.30
C ALA A 87 7.78 13.45 11.21
N ARG A 88 6.58 13.05 10.77
CA ARG A 88 5.72 12.10 11.49
C ARG A 88 6.34 10.69 11.58
N LEU A 89 7.04 10.25 10.53
CA LEU A 89 7.81 9.01 10.56
C LEU A 89 8.91 9.08 11.63
N TYR A 90 9.69 10.16 11.66
CA TYR A 90 10.73 10.36 12.67
C TYR A 90 10.18 10.52 14.10
N ALA A 91 8.98 11.06 14.25
CA ALA A 91 8.28 11.17 15.53
C ALA A 91 7.60 9.85 15.99
N ALA A 92 7.74 8.76 15.22
CA ALA A 92 7.07 7.49 15.48
C ALA A 92 5.53 7.62 15.61
N GLU A 93 4.94 8.43 14.74
CA GLU A 93 3.48 8.66 14.67
C GLU A 93 2.80 7.89 13.53
N ILE A 94 3.58 7.33 12.61
CA ILE A 94 3.07 6.52 11.50
C ILE A 94 2.63 5.16 12.04
N ASN A 95 1.42 4.73 11.67
CA ASN A 95 0.84 3.45 12.07
C ASN A 95 0.85 3.22 13.59
N ARG A 96 0.66 4.29 14.37
CA ARG A 96 0.43 4.20 15.81
C ARG A 96 -1.08 4.06 16.09
N PHE A 97 -1.42 3.09 16.92
CA PHE A 97 -2.75 2.89 17.47
C PHE A 97 -2.81 3.45 18.89
N ASP A 98 -3.66 4.47 19.08
CA ASP A 98 -3.92 5.11 20.36
C ASP A 98 -5.33 4.72 20.82
N CYS A 99 -5.44 3.88 21.86
CA CYS A 99 -6.74 3.35 22.27
C CYS A 99 -7.59 4.42 22.98
N GLU A 100 -8.78 4.70 22.45
CA GLU A 100 -9.70 5.69 23.02
C GLU A 100 -10.23 5.26 24.41
N GLN A 101 -10.35 3.95 24.66
CA GLN A 101 -10.90 3.43 25.90
C GLN A 101 -9.86 3.30 27.04
N CYS A 102 -8.69 2.74 26.78
CA CYS A 102 -7.68 2.47 27.82
C CYS A 102 -6.44 3.35 27.75
N GLN A 103 -6.35 4.25 26.76
CA GLN A 103 -5.26 5.21 26.57
C GLN A 103 -3.86 4.58 26.40
N LYS A 104 -3.79 3.26 26.20
CA LYS A 104 -2.55 2.57 25.83
C LYS A 104 -2.26 2.75 24.35
N GLN A 105 -0.97 2.84 24.05
CA GLN A 105 -0.45 3.01 22.71
C GLN A 105 0.23 1.72 22.24
N THR A 106 0.10 1.41 20.96
CA THR A 106 0.84 0.33 20.29
C THR A 106 1.07 0.69 18.83
N PHE A 107 1.98 -0.02 18.16
CA PHE A 107 2.13 0.10 16.72
C PHE A 107 1.28 -0.94 15.99
N ILE A 108 0.84 -0.56 14.81
CA ILE A 108 0.15 -1.41 13.84
C ILE A 108 1.23 -1.91 12.89
N ASN A 109 1.58 -3.19 13.00
CA ASN A 109 2.54 -3.82 12.10
C ASN A 109 1.86 -4.04 10.74
N ALA A 110 2.03 -3.06 9.85
CA ALA A 110 1.48 -3.05 8.50
C ALA A 110 2.60 -2.78 7.48
N PRO A 111 2.59 -3.42 6.30
CA PRO A 111 3.50 -3.06 5.22
C PRO A 111 3.43 -1.57 4.91
N LEU A 112 4.59 -0.93 4.72
CA LEU A 112 4.70 0.51 4.52
C LEU A 112 5.75 0.83 3.47
N LEU A 113 5.36 1.56 2.44
CA LEU A 113 6.28 2.11 1.45
C LEU A 113 6.64 3.56 1.83
N TYR A 114 7.90 3.83 2.09
CA TYR A 114 8.44 5.19 2.11
C TYR A 114 8.97 5.53 0.71
N HIS A 115 8.65 6.71 0.21
CA HIS A 115 9.07 7.16 -1.11
C HIS A 115 9.47 8.63 -1.13
N ASP A 116 10.68 8.90 -1.63
CA ASP A 116 11.22 10.23 -1.86
C ASP A 116 11.63 10.36 -3.34
N MET A 117 10.80 11.03 -4.13
CA MET A 117 11.02 11.24 -5.56
C MET A 117 12.19 12.20 -5.82
N THR A 118 12.36 13.19 -4.95
CA THR A 118 13.42 14.21 -5.08
C THR A 118 14.79 13.58 -4.92
N MET A 119 14.93 12.68 -3.94
CA MET A 119 16.17 11.93 -3.69
C MET A 119 16.22 10.59 -4.45
N GLN A 120 15.21 10.30 -5.25
CA GLN A 120 15.06 9.09 -6.07
C GLN A 120 15.35 7.80 -5.31
N PHE A 121 14.62 7.58 -4.21
CA PHE A 121 14.66 6.29 -3.50
C PHE A 121 13.35 5.95 -2.80
N CYS A 122 13.18 4.66 -2.55
CA CYS A 122 12.12 4.15 -1.71
C CYS A 122 12.65 3.08 -0.75
N VAL A 123 11.93 2.92 0.36
CA VAL A 123 12.19 1.92 1.40
C VAL A 123 10.89 1.17 1.61
N GLN A 124 10.94 -0.15 1.57
CA GLN A 124 9.77 -0.99 1.73
C GLN A 124 9.90 -1.77 3.03
N TYR A 125 9.04 -1.47 3.99
CA TYR A 125 8.92 -2.23 5.23
C TYR A 125 7.91 -3.35 5.06
N TYR A 126 8.27 -4.55 5.56
CA TYR A 126 7.32 -5.61 5.84
C TYR A 126 7.37 -6.00 7.32
N PRO A 127 6.21 -6.29 7.92
CA PRO A 127 6.16 -6.93 9.22
C PRO A 127 6.95 -8.25 9.22
N PRO A 128 7.77 -8.54 10.25
CA PRO A 128 8.51 -9.80 10.36
C PRO A 128 7.65 -11.05 10.20
N GLU A 129 6.38 -10.98 10.61
CA GLU A 129 5.42 -12.07 10.51
C GLU A 129 5.13 -12.47 9.04
N ALA A 130 5.41 -11.58 8.07
CA ALA A 130 5.28 -11.90 6.65
C ALA A 130 6.34 -12.89 6.17
N LEU A 131 7.45 -13.07 6.90
CA LEU A 131 8.51 -14.01 6.53
C LEU A 131 8.06 -15.47 6.57
N ASP A 132 7.03 -15.79 7.36
CA ASP A 132 6.48 -17.13 7.46
C ASP A 132 5.39 -17.43 6.41
N ASP A 133 5.09 -16.46 5.54
CA ASP A 133 4.04 -16.54 4.51
C ASP A 133 4.61 -16.97 3.15
N GLU A 134 4.20 -18.13 2.64
CA GLU A 134 4.62 -18.62 1.31
C GLU A 134 4.15 -17.69 0.18
N ASP A 135 3.00 -17.03 0.35
CA ASP A 135 2.50 -16.05 -0.61
C ASP A 135 3.41 -14.84 -0.68
N PHE A 136 3.95 -14.39 0.47
CA PHE A 136 4.93 -13.32 0.52
C PHE A 136 6.19 -13.67 -0.28
N HIS A 137 6.71 -14.89 -0.15
CA HIS A 137 7.94 -15.32 -0.87
C HIS A 137 7.81 -15.24 -2.39
N ARG A 138 6.60 -15.48 -2.94
CA ARG A 138 6.35 -15.38 -4.39
C ARG A 138 6.55 -13.99 -4.97
N HIS A 139 6.57 -12.96 -4.13
CA HIS A 139 6.83 -11.58 -4.55
C HIS A 139 8.32 -11.28 -4.69
N PHE A 140 9.21 -12.27 -4.50
CA PHE A 140 10.66 -12.11 -4.61
C PHE A 140 11.27 -13.13 -5.56
N ASN A 141 12.34 -12.71 -6.24
CA ASN A 141 13.22 -13.60 -6.96
C ASN A 141 14.15 -14.34 -5.98
N ALA A 142 14.85 -15.37 -6.46
CA ALA A 142 15.78 -16.17 -5.64
C ALA A 142 16.96 -15.35 -5.05
N ASP A 143 17.27 -14.18 -5.61
CA ASP A 143 18.29 -13.26 -5.10
C ASP A 143 17.75 -12.25 -4.08
N GLY A 144 16.47 -12.33 -3.73
CA GLY A 144 15.78 -11.43 -2.80
C GLY A 144 15.30 -10.10 -3.42
N SER A 145 15.52 -9.87 -4.72
CA SER A 145 14.92 -8.72 -5.41
C SER A 145 13.42 -8.90 -5.58
N VAL A 146 12.65 -7.81 -5.62
CA VAL A 146 11.20 -7.87 -5.82
C VAL A 146 10.92 -8.43 -7.23
N ALA A 147 10.11 -9.48 -7.30
CA ALA A 147 9.61 -10.02 -8.55
C ALA A 147 8.67 -9.01 -9.20
N MET A 148 9.08 -8.43 -10.32
CA MET A 148 8.28 -7.49 -11.12
C MET A 148 7.26 -8.21 -12.02
N THR A 149 6.98 -9.49 -11.74
CA THR A 149 6.10 -10.33 -12.55
C THR A 149 4.68 -9.76 -12.54
N GLY A 150 4.18 -9.35 -13.71
CA GLY A 150 2.85 -8.75 -13.86
C GLY A 150 2.84 -7.22 -14.06
N LEU A 151 4.00 -6.56 -13.96
CA LEU A 151 4.08 -5.12 -14.23
C LEU A 151 4.14 -4.82 -15.73
N PRO A 152 3.41 -3.80 -16.23
CA PRO A 152 3.53 -3.36 -17.60
C PRO A 152 4.98 -2.94 -17.88
N ALA A 153 5.54 -3.37 -19.01
CA ALA A 153 6.93 -3.04 -19.39
C ALA A 153 7.22 -1.53 -19.41
N SER A 154 6.19 -0.69 -19.57
CA SER A 154 6.27 0.77 -19.49
C SER A 154 6.63 1.31 -18.10
N PHE A 155 6.43 0.53 -17.03
CA PHE A 155 6.83 0.92 -15.66
C PHE A 155 8.33 0.80 -15.43
N ALA A 156 9.01 -0.14 -16.11
CA ALA A 156 10.46 -0.27 -16.03
C ALA A 156 11.20 0.97 -16.55
N THR A 157 10.54 1.78 -17.39
CA THR A 157 11.09 3.02 -17.95
C THR A 157 10.91 4.25 -17.05
N SER A 158 10.04 4.20 -16.03
CA SER A 158 9.78 5.32 -15.10
C SER A 158 10.37 5.02 -13.72
N GLY A 159 11.64 5.43 -13.52
CA GLY A 159 12.30 5.42 -12.21
C GLY A 159 12.95 4.09 -11.83
N GLU A 160 14.20 3.86 -12.26
CA GLU A 160 14.98 2.65 -11.92
C GLU A 160 14.97 2.36 -10.40
N TYR A 161 15.00 3.40 -9.57
CA TYR A 161 15.02 3.26 -8.12
C TYR A 161 13.75 2.63 -7.53
N LEU A 162 12.59 2.72 -8.22
CA LEU A 162 11.34 2.08 -7.79
C LEU A 162 11.38 0.56 -7.97
N THR A 163 12.18 0.07 -8.91
CA THR A 163 12.33 -1.36 -9.20
C THR A 163 13.25 -2.08 -8.20
N LYS A 164 13.97 -1.32 -7.36
CA LYS A 164 14.93 -1.83 -6.39
C LYS A 164 14.74 -1.13 -5.02
N PRO A 165 13.57 -1.29 -4.37
CA PRO A 165 13.34 -0.70 -3.07
C PRO A 165 14.35 -1.26 -2.04
N HIS A 166 14.76 -0.43 -1.08
CA HIS A 166 15.50 -0.92 0.07
C HIS A 166 14.53 -1.64 1.01
N ILE A 167 14.59 -2.97 1.05
CA ILE A 167 13.66 -3.77 1.85
C ILE A 167 14.17 -3.87 3.28
N VAL A 168 13.27 -3.63 4.24
CA VAL A 168 13.55 -3.72 5.68
C VAL A 168 12.43 -4.48 6.39
N PHE A 169 12.77 -5.12 7.50
CA PHE A 169 11.81 -5.86 8.33
C PHE A 169 11.64 -5.25 9.73
N ASP A 170 12.22 -4.07 9.94
CA ASP A 170 12.11 -3.31 11.19
C ASP A 170 11.88 -1.83 10.88
N MET A 171 10.92 -1.22 11.57
CA MET A 171 10.58 0.19 11.39
C MET A 171 11.71 1.13 11.83
N SER A 172 12.49 0.74 12.85
CA SER A 172 13.64 1.54 13.28
C SER A 172 14.73 1.53 12.21
N GLU A 173 14.90 0.41 11.49
CA GLU A 173 15.83 0.34 10.36
C GLU A 173 15.38 1.22 9.19
N MET A 174 14.08 1.24 8.86
CA MET A 174 13.55 2.21 7.89
C MET A 174 13.94 3.64 8.27
N ILE A 175 13.66 4.04 9.51
CA ILE A 175 13.95 5.39 10.02
C ILE A 175 15.44 5.70 9.92
N ARG A 176 16.32 4.77 10.34
CA ARG A 176 17.78 4.95 10.26
C ARG A 176 18.26 5.08 8.83
N TYR A 177 17.74 4.27 7.91
CA TYR A 177 18.13 4.32 6.51
C TYR A 177 17.69 5.63 5.85
N VAL A 178 16.46 6.12 6.12
CA VAL A 178 16.01 7.43 5.64
C VAL A 178 16.90 8.56 6.19
N ALA A 179 17.22 8.54 7.49
CA ALA A 179 18.12 9.52 8.09
C ALA A 179 19.53 9.46 7.48
N PHE A 180 20.06 8.27 7.24
CA PHE A 180 21.33 8.09 6.53
C PHE A 180 21.30 8.74 5.13
N ARG A 181 20.21 8.55 4.38
CA ARG A 181 20.04 9.17 3.07
C ARG A 181 20.03 10.69 3.15
N ASP A 182 19.35 11.28 4.13
CA ASP A 182 19.33 12.72 4.36
C ASP A 182 20.76 13.25 4.65
N HIS A 183 21.53 12.57 5.51
CA HIS A 183 22.91 12.94 5.82
C HIS A 183 23.85 12.84 4.62
N VAL A 184 23.72 11.79 3.79
CA VAL A 184 24.51 11.64 2.55
C VAL A 184 24.20 12.77 1.57
N ALA A 185 22.92 13.13 1.40
CA ALA A 185 22.53 14.23 0.52
C ALA A 185 23.09 15.56 1.01
N GLU A 186 23.07 15.82 2.32
CA GLU A 186 23.66 17.00 2.91
C GLU A 186 25.18 17.09 2.69
N ALA A 187 25.91 16.00 2.93
CA ALA A 187 27.37 15.97 2.79
C ALA A 187 27.85 16.23 1.35
N ASN A 188 27.02 15.90 0.35
CA ASN A 188 27.34 16.02 -1.08
C ASN A 188 26.84 17.32 -1.74
N ARG A 189 26.18 18.24 -1.01
CA ARG A 189 25.74 19.55 -1.54
C ARG A 189 26.88 20.59 -1.73
N LYS A 190 28.13 20.13 -1.85
CA LYS A 190 29.32 20.99 -2.01
C LYS A 190 29.49 21.50 -3.43
#